data_AF-A0A285UHV0-F1
#
_entry.id   AF-A0A285UHV0-F1
#
_cell.length_a   1.000
_cell.length_b   1.000
_cell.length_c   1.000
_cell.angle_alpha   90.00
_cell.angle_beta   90.00
_cell.angle_gamma   90.00
#
_symmetry.space_group_name_H-M   'P 1'
#
loop_
_entity.id
_entity.type
_entity.pdbx_description
1 polymer ?
#
loop_
_entity_poly.entity_id
_entity_poly.type
_entity_poly.pdbx_seq_one_letter_code
_entity_poly.pdbx_strand_id
1 'polypeptide(L)'
;MAYSSEVGNVNVDVLKEKLKVDRKGAEVVFQNEELFIISPSIQNGSNWFDLRKINIERFYNSKKKGLLLLRHNTYFLIADLNDFTTQMMRKEDMKSTSTGGDHWKFNIISIGDFFTVFNLSNKNVLYSMKYSNVENLKKDVDKFIKSISAYSGEVDSDFSYEKELILDDLDNSEIIRHINNFLIAKGFNYSEEDIKNFYLSLRSKPFAIISGISGTGKTKIVQLFAEAIGATEKNGQFKLISIRPDWSDSSDLLGYRDIKGDFIKGPLTEMVENALANPQLPHFVLLDEMNLARVEYYFSDVLSVMESRKKDEEGNFTSSPLLPQYNEDLTLPGNLYIIGTVNMDETTHPFSKKVLDRANTIEFNEIDLLNFDSMMVNESGESDKPLTVSNDVLESTYIHLKDAFQTHEALIRKVSEIINTINKQLEPIYAQVGYRVRDEVSFYMAHNTEAGMLLTETEAMDFCIMQKILPRIGGTQNIVQPVLEELQSELKEYPKSKAKVEQMLERVKIDGFVSFWNA
;
A
#
# COMPACT_ATOMS: atom_id res chain seq x y z
N MET A 1 25.94 38.93 12.84
CA MET A 1 25.54 39.51 11.54
C MET A 1 26.61 39.35 10.44
N ALA A 2 27.91 39.30 10.73
CA ALA A 2 28.95 39.17 9.68
C ALA A 2 29.14 37.74 9.10
N TYR A 3 28.74 36.68 9.81
CA TYR A 3 28.94 35.30 9.37
C TYR A 3 27.87 34.80 8.37
N SER A 4 26.65 35.33 8.40
CA SER A 4 25.60 34.92 7.45
C SER A 4 25.79 35.54 6.06
N SER A 5 26.47 36.68 5.97
CA SER A 5 26.81 37.32 4.68
C SER A 5 27.89 36.56 3.90
N GLU A 6 28.83 35.89 4.57
CA GLU A 6 29.86 35.09 3.90
C GLU A 6 29.28 33.78 3.33
N VAL A 7 28.46 33.06 4.12
CA VAL A 7 27.80 31.81 3.66
C VAL A 7 26.82 32.09 2.51
N GLY A 8 26.09 33.22 2.57
CA GLY A 8 25.19 33.65 1.49
C GLY A 8 25.90 33.94 0.17
N ASN A 9 27.10 34.54 0.20
CA ASN A 9 27.89 34.81 -1.00
C ASN A 9 28.48 33.53 -1.63
N VAL A 10 28.96 32.58 -0.80
CA VAL A 10 29.48 31.28 -1.28
C VAL A 10 28.39 30.49 -2.01
N ASN A 11 27.14 30.56 -1.56
CA ASN A 11 26.02 29.88 -2.20
C ASN A 11 25.70 30.45 -3.61
N VAL A 12 25.78 31.77 -3.74
CA VAL A 12 25.54 32.48 -5.02
C VAL A 12 26.58 32.09 -6.07
N ASP A 13 27.86 32.05 -5.67
CA ASP A 13 28.96 31.75 -6.58
C ASP A 13 28.92 30.30 -7.07
N VAL A 14 28.62 29.35 -6.18
CA VAL A 14 28.47 27.93 -6.53
C VAL A 14 27.33 27.72 -7.54
N LEU A 15 26.17 28.35 -7.32
CA LEU A 15 25.03 28.23 -8.22
C LEU A 15 25.30 28.88 -9.58
N LYS A 16 25.93 30.06 -9.61
CA LYS A 16 26.34 30.74 -10.84
C LYS A 16 27.35 29.92 -11.65
N GLU A 17 28.39 29.41 -11.00
CA GLU A 17 29.48 28.70 -11.67
C GLU A 17 29.05 27.31 -12.15
N LYS A 18 28.37 26.53 -11.29
CA LYS A 18 28.03 25.14 -11.58
C LYS A 18 26.77 25.01 -12.43
N LEU A 19 25.71 25.77 -12.14
CA LEU A 19 24.40 25.64 -12.78
C LEU A 19 24.14 26.72 -13.85
N LYS A 20 25.06 27.69 -14.03
CA LYS A 20 24.92 28.78 -15.01
C LYS A 20 23.59 29.54 -14.87
N VAL A 21 23.21 29.86 -13.63
CA VAL A 21 21.99 30.63 -13.31
C VAL A 21 22.34 32.02 -12.79
N ASP A 22 21.53 33.01 -13.15
CA ASP A 22 21.70 34.39 -12.67
C ASP A 22 20.76 34.69 -11.50
N ARG A 23 21.28 35.40 -10.50
CA ARG A 23 20.47 35.89 -9.37
C ARG A 23 19.55 37.01 -9.86
N LYS A 24 18.24 36.90 -9.62
CA LYS A 24 17.22 37.85 -10.10
C LYS A 24 16.39 38.41 -8.95
N GLY A 25 16.55 39.71 -8.69
CA GLY A 25 15.74 40.43 -7.70
C GLY A 25 16.06 40.00 -6.26
N ALA A 26 15.13 39.28 -5.62
CA ALA A 26 15.23 38.89 -4.21
C ALA A 26 16.46 38.00 -3.94
N GLU A 27 16.96 37.99 -2.69
CA GLU A 27 18.24 37.34 -2.37
C GLU A 27 18.30 35.83 -2.58
N VAL A 28 17.15 35.19 -2.79
CA VAL A 28 16.97 33.74 -2.80
C VAL A 28 16.55 33.17 -4.15
N VAL A 29 16.39 33.99 -5.20
CA VAL A 29 15.88 33.53 -6.51
C VAL A 29 16.97 33.57 -7.58
N PHE A 30 17.15 32.45 -8.28
CA PHE A 30 18.12 32.26 -9.37
C PHE A 30 17.42 31.67 -10.59
N GLN A 31 17.77 32.10 -11.80
CA GLN A 31 17.15 31.57 -13.01
C GLN A 31 18.06 31.68 -14.23
N ASN A 32 17.83 30.81 -15.22
CA ASN A 32 18.36 30.92 -16.59
C ASN A 32 17.20 30.71 -17.59
N GLU A 33 17.47 30.35 -18.84
CA GLU A 33 16.41 30.13 -19.84
C GLU A 33 15.50 28.93 -19.51
N GLU A 34 16.03 27.88 -18.87
CA GLU A 34 15.30 26.63 -18.58
C GLU A 34 14.81 26.52 -17.13
N LEU A 35 15.54 27.07 -16.17
CA LEU A 35 15.39 26.83 -14.74
C LEU A 35 14.95 28.05 -13.96
N PHE A 36 14.11 27.80 -12.96
CA PHE A 36 13.79 28.72 -11.88
C PHE A 36 14.11 28.05 -10.54
N ILE A 37 15.03 28.62 -9.79
CA ILE A 37 15.57 28.06 -8.56
C ILE A 37 15.26 29.00 -7.40
N ILE A 38 14.69 28.45 -6.33
CA ILE A 38 14.60 29.12 -5.04
C ILE A 38 15.61 28.46 -4.11
N SER A 39 16.54 29.26 -3.58
CA SER A 39 17.57 28.81 -2.65
C SER A 39 17.61 29.71 -1.41
N PRO A 40 16.74 29.46 -0.42
CA PRO A 40 16.74 30.20 0.83
C PRO A 40 17.92 29.76 1.71
N SER A 41 18.35 30.67 2.60
CA SER A 41 19.36 30.33 3.60
C SER A 41 18.70 29.62 4.78
N ILE A 42 19.33 28.54 5.26
CA ILE A 42 18.92 27.86 6.50
C ILE A 42 19.44 28.69 7.69
N GLN A 43 18.59 28.96 8.67
CA GLN A 43 19.02 29.70 9.87
C GLN A 43 19.84 28.80 10.81
N ASN A 44 21.10 29.17 11.01
CA ASN A 44 22.05 28.42 11.85
C ASN A 44 21.51 28.22 13.27
N GLY A 45 21.58 26.97 13.76
CA GLY A 45 21.19 26.57 15.11
C GLY A 45 19.77 26.03 15.27
N SER A 46 18.91 26.14 14.24
CA SER A 46 17.52 25.70 14.32
C SER A 46 16.98 25.02 13.05
N ASN A 47 17.83 24.77 12.05
CA ASN A 47 17.59 23.99 10.83
C ASN A 47 16.33 24.34 10.02
N TRP A 48 15.79 25.54 10.21
CA TRP A 48 14.59 26.00 9.51
C TRP A 48 14.89 27.01 8.41
N PHE A 49 13.99 27.07 7.43
CA PHE A 49 13.97 28.05 6.34
C PHE A 49 12.53 28.50 6.07
N ASP A 50 12.36 29.64 5.43
CA ASP A 50 11.06 30.14 4.97
C ASP A 50 10.96 30.24 3.45
N LEU A 51 9.77 30.00 2.92
CA LEU A 51 9.41 30.27 1.54
C LEU A 51 8.30 31.32 1.50
N ARG A 52 8.55 32.41 0.77
CA ARG A 52 7.61 33.53 0.65
C ARG A 52 6.69 33.33 -0.54
N LYS A 53 5.40 33.62 -0.36
CA LYS A 53 4.36 33.57 -1.39
C LYS A 53 4.77 34.26 -2.69
N ILE A 54 5.31 35.48 -2.58
CA ILE A 54 5.78 36.26 -3.74
C ILE A 54 6.84 35.55 -4.59
N ASN A 55 7.70 34.71 -4.01
CA ASN A 55 8.71 33.98 -4.77
C ASN A 55 8.11 32.76 -5.47
N ILE A 56 7.08 32.15 -4.89
CA ILE A 56 6.33 31.06 -5.50
C ILE A 56 5.46 31.59 -6.67
N GLU A 57 4.83 32.75 -6.51
CA GLU A 57 4.11 33.42 -7.61
C GLU A 57 5.04 33.71 -8.79
N ARG A 58 6.26 34.17 -8.52
CA ARG A 58 7.28 34.40 -9.56
C ARG A 58 7.69 33.09 -10.26
N PHE A 59 7.76 31.99 -9.52
CA PHE A 59 8.03 30.68 -10.09
C PHE A 59 6.94 30.28 -11.09
N TYR A 60 5.67 30.31 -10.69
CA TYR A 60 4.56 29.93 -11.57
C TYR A 60 4.48 30.83 -12.82
N ASN A 61 4.68 32.13 -12.65
CA ASN A 61 4.73 33.08 -13.77
C ASN A 61 5.91 32.85 -14.72
N SER A 62 6.98 32.18 -14.27
CA SER A 62 8.16 31.96 -15.10
C SER A 62 7.96 30.87 -16.16
N LYS A 63 7.03 29.93 -15.94
CA LYS A 63 6.80 28.73 -16.78
C LYS A 63 8.08 27.91 -17.05
N LYS A 64 9.01 27.93 -16.10
CA LYS A 64 10.28 27.19 -16.14
C LYS A 64 10.19 25.94 -15.27
N LYS A 65 11.20 25.07 -15.36
CA LYS A 65 11.34 23.96 -14.42
C LYS A 65 11.80 24.49 -13.06
N GLY A 66 11.12 24.08 -12.00
CA GLY A 66 11.31 24.61 -10.66
C GLY A 66 12.21 23.74 -9.79
N LEU A 67 13.19 24.34 -9.12
CA LEU A 67 14.01 23.64 -8.12
C LEU A 67 14.05 24.39 -6.79
N LEU A 68 13.92 23.65 -5.69
CA LEU A 68 14.26 24.10 -4.36
C LEU A 68 15.65 23.56 -3.99
N LEU A 69 16.61 24.46 -3.76
CA LEU A 69 17.99 24.11 -3.39
C LEU A 69 18.35 24.65 -2.02
N LEU A 70 18.60 23.79 -1.05
CA LEU A 70 18.97 24.19 0.31
C LEU A 70 20.41 23.78 0.61
N ARG A 71 21.23 24.74 1.06
CA ARG A 71 22.59 24.44 1.50
C ARG A 71 22.57 23.96 2.94
N HIS A 72 22.80 22.66 3.16
CA HIS A 72 22.84 22.07 4.50
C HIS A 72 24.21 21.40 4.74
N ASN A 73 25.03 22.03 5.58
CA ASN A 73 26.42 21.63 5.83
C ASN A 73 27.23 21.49 4.52
N THR A 74 27.75 20.30 4.24
CA THR A 74 28.54 19.99 3.03
C THR A 74 27.67 19.69 1.81
N TYR A 75 26.36 19.49 1.98
CA TYR A 75 25.44 19.03 0.95
C TYR A 75 24.54 20.16 0.42
N PHE A 76 24.00 19.93 -0.77
CA PHE A 76 22.82 20.62 -1.29
C PHE A 76 21.65 19.65 -1.26
N LEU A 77 20.57 20.06 -0.60
CA LEU A 77 19.30 19.38 -0.67
C LEU A 77 18.55 19.87 -1.90
N ILE A 78 17.94 18.96 -2.65
CA ILE A 78 17.32 19.18 -3.94
C ILE A 78 15.90 18.65 -3.90
N ALA A 79 14.94 19.49 -4.27
CA ALA A 79 13.56 19.09 -4.52
C ALA A 79 13.01 19.75 -5.78
N ASP A 80 12.02 19.10 -6.38
CA ASP A 80 11.18 19.72 -7.40
C ASP A 80 10.33 20.76 -6.70
N LEU A 81 10.48 22.02 -7.10
CA LEU A 81 9.79 23.12 -6.45
C LEU A 81 8.27 23.01 -6.60
N ASN A 82 7.78 22.50 -7.73
CA ASN A 82 6.35 22.33 -7.96
C ASN A 82 5.78 21.26 -7.03
N ASP A 83 6.39 20.08 -7.04
CA ASP A 83 6.02 18.97 -6.16
C ASP A 83 6.10 19.37 -4.67
N PHE A 84 7.18 20.04 -4.27
CA PHE A 84 7.33 20.56 -2.91
C PHE A 84 6.22 21.54 -2.54
N THR A 85 5.89 22.49 -3.42
CA THR A 85 4.82 23.46 -3.14
C THR A 85 3.46 22.79 -3.00
N THR A 86 3.13 21.81 -3.84
CA THR A 86 1.87 21.07 -3.79
C THR A 86 1.72 20.30 -2.49
N GLN A 87 2.78 19.62 -2.03
CA GLN A 87 2.70 18.79 -0.84
C GLN A 87 2.78 19.60 0.46
N MET A 88 3.60 20.65 0.49
CA MET A 88 4.07 21.26 1.74
C MET A 88 3.50 22.65 2.04
N MET A 89 2.84 23.31 1.08
CA MET A 89 2.48 24.74 1.17
C MET A 89 0.97 25.00 1.19
N ARG A 90 0.24 24.33 2.10
CA ARG A 90 -1.21 24.55 2.29
C ARG A 90 -1.52 25.96 2.77
N LYS A 91 -2.65 26.54 2.34
CA LYS A 91 -3.07 27.91 2.70
C LYS A 91 -3.27 28.07 4.22
N GLU A 92 -3.79 27.05 4.89
CA GLU A 92 -3.98 27.00 6.35
C GLU A 92 -2.68 27.08 7.16
N ASP A 93 -1.57 26.59 6.59
CA ASP A 93 -0.26 26.57 7.22
C ASP A 93 0.52 27.89 7.06
N MET A 94 0.00 28.79 6.22
CA MET A 94 0.63 30.04 5.83
C MET A 94 0.57 31.07 6.95
N LYS A 95 1.69 31.73 7.23
CA LYS A 95 1.80 32.80 8.22
C LYS A 95 1.96 34.14 7.52
N SER A 96 1.30 35.17 8.04
CA SER A 96 1.48 36.54 7.59
C SER A 96 2.23 37.36 8.63
N THR A 97 3.18 38.19 8.20
CA THR A 97 3.91 39.12 9.07
C THR A 97 3.81 40.52 8.52
N SER A 98 3.68 41.50 9.42
CA SER A 98 3.53 42.92 9.10
C SER A 98 4.67 43.53 8.29
N THR A 99 5.86 42.91 8.30
CA THR A 99 7.06 43.37 7.57
C THR A 99 7.55 42.38 6.49
N GLY A 100 7.11 41.11 6.51
CA GLY A 100 7.65 40.05 5.67
C GLY A 100 6.69 39.49 4.62
N GLY A 101 5.39 39.77 4.74
CA GLY A 101 4.34 39.21 3.90
C GLY A 101 4.02 37.75 4.23
N ASP A 102 3.24 37.12 3.35
CA ASP A 102 2.78 35.74 3.46
C ASP A 102 3.92 34.75 3.18
N HIS A 103 4.12 33.79 4.09
CA HIS A 103 5.19 32.80 4.00
C HIS A 103 4.85 31.51 4.75
N TRP A 104 5.57 30.45 4.40
CA TRP A 104 5.58 29.17 5.10
C TRP A 104 6.94 28.95 5.75
N LYS A 105 6.96 28.27 6.88
CA LYS A 105 8.20 27.94 7.59
C LYS A 105 8.37 26.43 7.67
N PHE A 106 9.57 25.96 7.36
CA PHE A 106 9.91 24.56 7.28
C PHE A 106 11.11 24.25 8.13
N ASN A 107 11.20 23.04 8.68
CA ASN A 107 12.37 22.59 9.41
C ASN A 107 12.90 21.29 8.82
N ILE A 108 14.22 21.12 8.86
CA ILE A 108 14.94 19.99 8.27
C ILE A 108 15.39 19.05 9.40
N ILE A 109 15.01 17.78 9.27
CA ILE A 109 15.50 16.68 10.11
C ILE A 109 16.47 15.85 9.26
N SER A 110 17.64 15.56 9.81
CA SER A 110 18.64 14.68 9.21
C SER A 110 18.79 13.41 10.05
N ILE A 111 18.52 12.25 9.47
CA ILE A 111 18.72 10.93 10.10
C ILE A 111 19.65 10.14 9.18
N GLY A 112 20.94 10.05 9.52
CA GLY A 112 21.95 9.48 8.62
C GLY A 112 22.05 10.29 7.32
N ASP A 113 21.88 9.59 6.19
CA ASP A 113 21.90 10.18 4.84
C ASP A 113 20.50 10.62 4.35
N PHE A 114 19.47 10.53 5.19
CA PHE A 114 18.11 10.94 4.86
C PHE A 114 17.81 12.34 5.38
N PHE A 115 17.32 13.21 4.49
CA PHE A 115 16.96 14.59 4.81
C PHE A 115 15.46 14.79 4.59
N THR A 116 14.72 14.99 5.67
CA THR A 116 13.27 15.17 5.64
C THR A 116 12.90 16.58 6.08
N VAL A 117 11.93 17.17 5.42
CA VAL A 117 11.40 18.51 5.71
C VAL A 117 9.99 18.40 6.22
N PHE A 118 9.63 19.17 7.24
CA PHE A 118 8.25 19.27 7.72
C PHE A 118 7.84 20.74 7.86
N ASN A 119 6.54 20.99 7.72
CA ASN A 119 5.98 22.32 7.91
C ASN A 119 5.87 22.63 9.42
N LEU A 120 6.35 23.79 9.86
CA LEU A 120 6.32 24.17 11.28
C LEU A 120 4.89 24.42 11.80
N SER A 121 3.93 24.70 10.93
CA SER A 121 2.50 24.81 11.25
C SER A 121 1.80 23.45 11.23
N ASN A 122 2.30 22.50 10.43
CA ASN A 122 1.76 21.15 10.30
C ASN A 122 2.90 20.12 10.24
N LYS A 123 3.21 19.55 11.41
CA LYS A 123 4.34 18.61 11.58
C LYS A 123 4.06 17.21 11.04
N ASN A 124 2.82 16.92 10.64
CA ASN A 124 2.39 15.60 10.21
C ASN A 124 2.68 15.36 8.72
N VAL A 125 3.01 16.42 7.96
CA VAL A 125 3.40 16.31 6.56
C VAL A 125 4.92 16.35 6.46
N LEU A 126 5.49 15.28 5.91
CA LEU A 126 6.93 15.08 5.74
C LEU A 126 7.28 15.02 4.25
N TYR A 127 8.35 15.69 3.86
CA TYR A 127 8.86 15.69 2.48
C TYR A 127 10.32 15.24 2.45
N SER A 128 10.62 14.19 1.70
CA SER A 128 11.98 13.68 1.55
C SER A 128 12.74 14.46 0.47
N MET A 129 13.90 15.02 0.85
CA MET A 129 14.77 15.77 -0.06
C MET A 129 15.89 14.87 -0.58
N LYS A 130 16.21 14.96 -1.86
CA LYS A 130 17.46 14.40 -2.40
C LYS A 130 18.63 15.24 -1.91
N TYR A 131 19.82 14.67 -1.80
CA TYR A 131 21.02 15.43 -1.47
C TYR A 131 22.13 15.20 -2.52
N SER A 132 22.99 16.21 -2.68
CA SER A 132 24.16 16.16 -3.56
C SER A 132 25.34 16.86 -2.90
N ASN A 133 26.54 16.33 -3.14
CA ASN A 133 27.78 17.05 -2.85
C ASN A 133 27.97 18.21 -3.82
N VAL A 134 28.75 19.22 -3.41
CA VAL A 134 29.06 20.40 -4.25
C VAL A 134 29.72 20.01 -5.56
N GLU A 135 30.61 19.02 -5.52
CA GLU A 135 31.37 18.56 -6.69
C GLU A 135 30.46 17.95 -7.77
N ASN A 136 29.45 17.19 -7.34
CA ASN A 136 28.52 16.48 -8.23
C ASN A 136 27.23 17.26 -8.53
N LEU A 137 27.03 18.42 -7.89
CA LEU A 137 25.77 19.18 -7.95
C LEU A 137 25.24 19.35 -9.37
N LYS A 138 26.10 19.74 -10.32
CA LYS A 138 25.68 19.93 -11.71
C LYS A 138 25.14 18.64 -12.32
N LYS A 139 25.86 17.53 -12.17
CA LYS A 139 25.48 16.23 -12.73
C LYS A 139 24.16 15.73 -12.15
N ASP A 140 23.99 15.88 -10.83
CA ASP A 140 22.81 15.40 -10.13
C ASP A 140 21.58 16.28 -10.42
N VAL A 141 21.77 17.60 -10.53
CA VAL A 141 20.74 18.54 -10.99
C VAL A 141 20.37 18.28 -12.45
N ASP A 142 21.32 18.09 -13.37
CA ASP A 142 21.05 17.78 -14.78
C ASP A 142 20.27 16.46 -14.91
N LYS A 143 20.57 15.46 -14.08
CA LYS A 143 19.81 14.19 -14.03
C LYS A 143 18.40 14.42 -13.48
N PHE A 144 18.27 15.25 -12.45
CA PHE A 144 16.99 15.52 -11.78
C PHE A 144 16.04 16.38 -12.64
N ILE A 145 16.57 17.34 -13.39
CA ILE A 145 15.82 18.20 -14.31
C ILE A 145 15.20 17.40 -15.48
N LYS A 146 15.78 16.25 -15.84
CA LYS A 146 15.18 15.34 -16.83
C LYS A 146 13.89 14.69 -16.33
N SER A 147 13.72 14.56 -15.01
CA SER A 147 12.51 14.01 -14.39
C SER A 147 11.45 15.08 -14.06
N ILE A 148 11.70 16.36 -14.34
CA ILE A 148 10.81 17.48 -14.00
C ILE A 148 10.27 18.13 -15.26
N SER A 149 8.96 18.35 -15.32
CA SER A 149 8.30 19.13 -16.36
C SER A 149 8.22 20.62 -16.00
N ALA A 150 8.24 21.50 -17.00
CA ALA A 150 7.95 22.91 -16.76
C ALA A 150 6.49 23.09 -16.31
N TYR A 151 6.24 24.08 -15.47
CA TYR A 151 4.89 24.39 -15.01
C TYR A 151 4.00 24.90 -16.16
N SER A 152 2.82 24.30 -16.34
CA SER A 152 1.89 24.59 -17.45
C SER A 152 0.47 25.00 -17.02
N GLY A 153 0.22 25.25 -15.73
CA GLY A 153 -1.09 25.69 -15.22
C GLY A 153 -1.37 27.18 -15.39
N GLU A 154 -2.64 27.58 -15.28
CA GLU A 154 -3.02 28.99 -15.13
C GLU A 154 -2.67 29.47 -13.71
N VAL A 155 -2.11 30.68 -13.60
CA VAL A 155 -1.71 31.26 -12.31
C VAL A 155 -2.97 31.72 -11.59
N ASP A 156 -3.56 30.84 -10.80
CA ASP A 156 -4.70 31.21 -9.97
C ASP A 156 -4.24 32.10 -8.80
N SER A 157 -4.99 33.18 -8.56
CA SER A 157 -4.65 34.22 -7.57
C SER A 157 -4.88 33.78 -6.12
N ASP A 158 -5.52 32.62 -5.94
CA ASP A 158 -5.61 31.89 -4.71
C ASP A 158 -4.61 30.73 -4.71
N PHE A 159 -3.73 30.68 -3.71
CA PHE A 159 -2.82 29.56 -3.46
C PHE A 159 -3.58 28.32 -2.99
N SER A 160 -4.46 27.81 -3.83
CA SER A 160 -5.07 26.49 -3.74
C SER A 160 -4.63 25.70 -4.96
N TYR A 161 -3.36 25.29 -4.98
CA TYR A 161 -2.97 24.16 -5.80
C TYR A 161 -3.13 22.91 -4.95
N GLU A 162 -4.39 22.53 -4.69
CA GLU A 162 -4.67 21.10 -4.77
C GLU A 162 -4.24 20.73 -6.18
N LYS A 163 -3.15 19.97 -6.33
CA LYS A 163 -3.05 19.16 -7.53
C LYS A 163 -4.27 18.29 -7.43
N GLU A 164 -5.30 18.60 -8.22
CA GLU A 164 -6.46 17.74 -8.35
C GLU A 164 -5.86 16.35 -8.55
N LEU A 165 -6.10 15.48 -7.58
CA LEU A 165 -5.59 14.13 -7.62
C LEU A 165 -6.29 13.55 -8.85
N ILE A 166 -5.60 13.54 -10.01
CA ILE A 166 -6.17 13.02 -11.24
C ILE A 166 -6.21 11.52 -11.03
N LEU A 167 -7.36 11.07 -10.56
CA LEU A 167 -7.68 9.68 -10.40
C LEU A 167 -8.13 9.16 -11.75
N ASP A 168 -7.55 8.04 -12.15
CA ASP A 168 -8.02 7.32 -13.32
C ASP A 168 -9.36 6.67 -12.96
N ASP A 169 -10.43 7.11 -13.63
CA ASP A 169 -11.78 6.56 -13.49
C ASP A 169 -11.96 5.47 -14.55
N LEU A 170 -11.89 4.21 -14.13
CA LEU A 170 -12.03 3.03 -14.97
C LEU A 170 -13.04 2.07 -14.37
N ASP A 171 -13.72 1.31 -15.23
CA ASP A 171 -14.54 0.21 -14.75
C ASP A 171 -13.67 -0.94 -14.19
N ASN A 172 -14.29 -1.82 -13.39
CA ASN A 172 -13.60 -2.96 -12.78
C ASN A 172 -12.89 -3.85 -13.82
N SER A 173 -13.48 -4.06 -15.00
CA SER A 173 -12.91 -4.92 -16.04
C SER A 173 -11.70 -4.28 -16.71
N GLU A 174 -11.71 -2.97 -16.89
CA GLU A 174 -10.59 -2.19 -17.40
C GLU A 174 -9.42 -2.16 -16.41
N ILE A 175 -9.70 -2.02 -15.11
CA ILE A 175 -8.68 -2.09 -14.05
C ILE A 175 -8.01 -3.46 -14.04
N ILE A 176 -8.79 -4.55 -14.08
CA ILE A 176 -8.25 -5.92 -14.14
C ILE A 176 -7.39 -6.12 -15.39
N ARG A 177 -7.86 -5.62 -16.55
CA ARG A 177 -7.11 -5.69 -17.81
C ARG A 177 -5.80 -4.91 -17.73
N HIS A 178 -5.84 -3.72 -17.13
CA HIS A 178 -4.64 -2.91 -16.90
C HIS A 178 -3.64 -3.66 -16.01
N ILE A 179 -4.09 -4.18 -14.86
CA ILE A 179 -3.26 -4.95 -13.93
C ILE A 179 -2.62 -6.13 -14.67
N ASN A 180 -3.42 -6.93 -15.40
CA ASN A 180 -2.89 -8.07 -16.15
C ASN A 180 -1.81 -7.64 -17.16
N ASN A 181 -2.08 -6.62 -17.97
CA ASN A 181 -1.13 -6.09 -18.95
C ASN A 181 0.14 -5.53 -18.29
N PHE A 182 0.00 -4.87 -17.14
CA PHE A 182 1.12 -4.33 -16.37
C PHE A 182 2.01 -5.46 -15.85
N LEU A 183 1.43 -6.52 -15.28
CA LEU A 183 2.19 -7.67 -14.79
C LEU A 183 2.94 -8.36 -15.95
N ILE A 184 2.27 -8.56 -17.09
CA ILE A 184 2.89 -9.14 -18.31
C ILE A 184 4.05 -8.27 -18.80
N ALA A 185 3.88 -6.95 -18.87
CA ALA A 185 4.94 -6.02 -19.28
C ALA A 185 6.16 -6.05 -18.33
N LYS A 186 5.92 -6.33 -17.05
CA LYS A 186 6.99 -6.54 -16.04
C LYS A 186 7.59 -7.95 -16.08
N GLY A 187 7.14 -8.81 -16.99
CA GLY A 187 7.64 -10.17 -17.19
C GLY A 187 7.04 -11.22 -16.26
N PHE A 188 5.88 -10.95 -15.66
CA PHE A 188 5.16 -11.90 -14.81
C PHE A 188 3.81 -12.25 -15.41
N ASN A 189 3.54 -13.55 -15.57
CA ASN A 189 2.25 -14.01 -16.06
C ASN A 189 1.53 -14.80 -14.98
N TYR A 190 0.32 -14.37 -14.68
CA TYR A 190 -0.60 -15.05 -13.78
C TYR A 190 -1.91 -15.27 -14.54
N SER A 191 -2.69 -16.27 -14.15
CA SER A 191 -3.99 -16.46 -14.76
C SER A 191 -4.88 -15.24 -14.48
N GLU A 192 -5.71 -14.86 -15.46
CA GLU A 192 -6.64 -13.75 -15.29
C GLU A 192 -7.64 -14.04 -14.15
N GLU A 193 -8.00 -15.31 -13.96
CA GLU A 193 -8.82 -15.78 -12.84
C GLU A 193 -8.18 -15.49 -11.48
N ASP A 194 -6.88 -15.72 -11.32
CA ASP A 194 -6.19 -15.46 -10.05
C ASP A 194 -6.06 -13.98 -9.76
N ILE A 195 -5.86 -13.14 -10.78
CA ILE A 195 -5.85 -11.68 -10.63
C ILE A 195 -7.23 -11.18 -10.18
N LYS A 196 -8.30 -11.65 -10.83
CA LYS A 196 -9.69 -11.35 -10.45
C LYS A 196 -10.00 -11.83 -9.04
N ASN A 197 -9.56 -13.03 -8.69
CA ASN A 197 -9.72 -13.59 -7.36
C ASN A 197 -9.00 -12.75 -6.31
N PHE A 198 -7.74 -12.38 -6.55
CA PHE A 198 -6.98 -11.53 -5.64
C PHE A 198 -7.66 -10.17 -5.43
N TYR A 199 -8.11 -9.55 -6.52
CA TYR A 199 -8.88 -8.30 -6.49
C TYR A 199 -10.15 -8.41 -5.63
N LEU A 200 -11.01 -9.40 -5.91
CA LEU A 200 -12.26 -9.61 -5.19
C LEU A 200 -12.02 -9.97 -3.71
N SER A 201 -10.95 -10.70 -3.43
CA SER A 201 -10.55 -11.04 -2.06
C SER A 201 -10.14 -9.82 -1.26
N LEU A 202 -9.35 -8.91 -1.83
CA LEU A 202 -9.00 -7.64 -1.17
C LEU A 202 -10.23 -6.77 -0.96
N ARG A 203 -11.14 -6.73 -1.95
CA ARG A 203 -12.38 -5.95 -1.87
C ARG A 203 -13.33 -6.46 -0.78
N SER A 204 -13.37 -7.77 -0.57
CA SER A 204 -14.20 -8.39 0.47
C SER A 204 -13.59 -8.27 1.86
N LYS A 205 -12.25 -8.30 1.94
CA LYS A 205 -11.51 -8.23 3.19
C LYS A 205 -10.13 -7.65 2.97
N PRO A 206 -9.73 -6.60 3.71
CA PRO A 206 -8.41 -5.97 3.57
C PRO A 206 -7.28 -6.78 4.26
N PHE A 207 -7.43 -8.11 4.32
CA PHE A 207 -6.39 -9.01 4.81
C PHE A 207 -6.38 -10.31 4.00
N ALA A 208 -5.27 -10.56 3.32
CA ALA A 208 -5.05 -11.77 2.52
C ALA A 208 -3.75 -12.47 2.93
N ILE A 209 -3.71 -13.78 2.78
CA ILE A 209 -2.54 -14.62 2.92
C ILE A 209 -2.32 -15.31 1.59
N ILE A 210 -1.13 -15.13 1.03
CA ILE A 210 -0.69 -15.74 -0.20
C ILE A 210 0.26 -16.87 0.13
N SER A 211 -0.06 -18.07 -0.35
CA SER A 211 0.72 -19.28 -0.13
C SER A 211 1.09 -19.95 -1.44
N GLY A 212 2.15 -20.75 -1.41
CA GLY A 212 2.63 -21.52 -2.55
C GLY A 212 4.11 -21.89 -2.40
N ILE A 213 4.60 -22.64 -3.38
CA ILE A 213 5.99 -23.13 -3.43
C ILE A 213 6.97 -21.93 -3.47
N SER A 214 8.16 -22.11 -2.92
CA SER A 214 9.21 -21.08 -3.03
C SER A 214 9.52 -20.75 -4.49
N GLY A 215 9.71 -19.47 -4.80
CA GLY A 215 10.02 -19.02 -6.17
C GLY A 215 8.82 -18.83 -7.12
N THR A 216 7.57 -19.00 -6.66
CA THR A 216 6.35 -18.80 -7.49
C THR A 216 5.97 -17.32 -7.70
N GLY A 217 6.77 -16.36 -7.25
CA GLY A 217 6.50 -14.93 -7.45
C GLY A 217 5.48 -14.31 -6.48
N LYS A 218 5.13 -14.97 -5.35
CA LYS A 218 4.18 -14.48 -4.33
C LYS A 218 4.40 -13.03 -3.89
N THR A 219 5.63 -12.66 -3.56
CA THR A 219 5.98 -11.29 -3.17
C THR A 219 5.82 -10.32 -4.35
N LYS A 220 6.11 -10.79 -5.57
CA LYS A 220 6.04 -9.99 -6.79
C LYS A 220 4.62 -9.74 -7.27
N ILE A 221 3.70 -10.69 -7.18
CA ILE A 221 2.31 -10.43 -7.57
C ILE A 221 1.71 -9.31 -6.73
N VAL A 222 1.94 -9.30 -5.41
CA VAL A 222 1.42 -8.23 -4.54
C VAL A 222 2.06 -6.89 -4.87
N GLN A 223 3.39 -6.87 -5.01
CA GLN A 223 4.14 -5.65 -5.33
C GLN A 223 3.69 -5.06 -6.67
N LEU A 224 3.57 -5.89 -7.71
CA LEU A 224 3.20 -5.43 -9.05
C LEU A 224 1.72 -5.09 -9.15
N PHE A 225 0.85 -5.79 -8.43
CA PHE A 225 -0.56 -5.43 -8.34
C PHE A 225 -0.73 -4.05 -7.71
N ALA A 226 -0.07 -3.80 -6.57
CA ALA A 226 -0.09 -2.49 -5.92
C ALA A 226 0.52 -1.40 -6.82
N GLU A 227 1.65 -1.70 -7.47
CA GLU A 227 2.31 -0.77 -8.38
C GLU A 227 1.44 -0.44 -9.60
N ALA A 228 0.72 -1.41 -10.17
CA ALA A 228 -0.17 -1.19 -11.31
C ALA A 228 -1.29 -0.18 -11.01
N ILE A 229 -1.75 -0.13 -9.76
CA ILE A 229 -2.80 0.81 -9.31
C ILE A 229 -2.24 2.04 -8.57
N GLY A 230 -0.92 2.25 -8.66
CA GLY A 230 -0.28 3.49 -8.22
C GLY A 230 0.33 3.45 -6.83
N ALA A 231 0.10 2.36 -6.08
CA ALA A 231 0.66 2.19 -4.74
C ALA A 231 2.10 1.69 -4.79
N THR A 232 3.07 2.55 -4.42
CA THR A 232 4.50 2.23 -4.53
C THR A 232 5.26 2.55 -3.24
N GLU A 233 6.48 2.01 -3.10
CA GLU A 233 7.34 2.40 -1.97
C GLU A 233 7.75 3.88 -2.05
N LYS A 234 7.88 4.42 -3.27
CA LYS A 234 8.39 5.79 -3.50
C LYS A 234 7.42 6.87 -3.04
N ASN A 235 6.12 6.61 -3.15
CA ASN A 235 5.07 7.51 -2.67
C ASN A 235 4.54 7.11 -1.28
N GLY A 236 5.16 6.12 -0.63
CA GLY A 236 4.79 5.67 0.71
C GLY A 236 3.48 4.88 0.79
N GLN A 237 2.92 4.46 -0.35
CA GLN A 237 1.66 3.68 -0.42
C GLN A 237 1.89 2.17 -0.41
N PHE A 238 3.13 1.71 -0.48
CA PHE A 238 3.48 0.30 -0.33
C PHE A 238 4.64 0.13 0.65
N LYS A 239 4.55 -0.86 1.54
CA LYS A 239 5.63 -1.23 2.46
C LYS A 239 5.81 -2.75 2.50
N LEU A 240 7.01 -3.22 2.15
CA LEU A 240 7.44 -4.59 2.41
C LEU A 240 8.08 -4.69 3.80
N ILE A 241 7.62 -5.65 4.60
CA ILE A 241 8.08 -5.94 5.95
C ILE A 241 8.47 -7.42 6.01
N SER A 242 9.76 -7.71 6.06
CA SER A 242 10.24 -9.08 6.26
C SER A 242 10.13 -9.48 7.73
N ILE A 243 9.37 -10.53 8.00
CA ILE A 243 9.20 -11.07 9.35
C ILE A 243 10.49 -11.78 9.77
N ARG A 244 10.84 -11.70 11.05
CA ARG A 244 11.98 -12.42 11.61
C ARG A 244 11.53 -13.47 12.62
N PRO A 245 12.26 -14.59 12.77
CA PRO A 245 11.86 -15.67 13.68
C PRO A 245 11.80 -15.25 15.17
N ASP A 246 12.51 -14.19 15.55
CA ASP A 246 12.58 -13.67 16.92
C ASP A 246 11.37 -12.82 17.32
N TRP A 247 10.44 -12.53 16.39
CA TRP A 247 9.26 -11.72 16.67
C TRP A 247 8.31 -12.45 17.62
N SER A 248 8.22 -11.95 18.86
CA SER A 248 7.39 -12.52 19.92
C SER A 248 6.20 -11.66 20.32
N ASP A 249 6.15 -10.40 19.92
CA ASP A 249 5.09 -9.44 20.22
C ASP A 249 5.00 -8.37 19.13
N SER A 250 4.09 -7.41 19.29
CA SER A 250 3.79 -6.40 18.27
C SER A 250 4.81 -5.26 18.19
N SER A 251 5.85 -5.24 19.02
CA SER A 251 6.80 -4.12 19.13
C SER A 251 7.56 -3.87 17.84
N ASP A 252 8.03 -4.90 17.15
CA ASP A 252 8.76 -4.76 15.88
C ASP A 252 7.87 -4.27 14.74
N LEU A 253 6.57 -4.56 14.79
CA LEU A 253 5.62 -4.22 13.74
C LEU A 253 4.96 -2.84 13.98
N LEU A 254 4.53 -2.59 15.20
CA LEU A 254 3.74 -1.41 15.61
C LEU A 254 4.61 -0.36 16.30
N GLY A 255 5.70 -0.74 16.94
CA GLY A 255 6.60 0.16 17.66
C GLY A 255 6.59 -0.06 19.18
N TYR A 256 7.54 0.58 19.86
CA TYR A 256 7.76 0.43 21.30
C TYR A 256 8.22 1.75 21.92
N ARG A 257 8.12 1.86 23.25
CA ARG A 257 8.73 2.98 23.98
C ARG A 257 10.17 2.64 24.33
N ASP A 258 11.09 3.53 23.99
CA ASP A 258 12.49 3.38 24.37
C ASP A 258 12.69 3.65 25.88
N ILE A 259 13.93 3.47 26.34
CA ILE A 259 14.31 3.72 27.75
C ILE A 259 14.16 5.18 28.19
N LYS A 260 14.03 6.14 27.27
CA LYS A 260 13.79 7.56 27.57
C LYS A 260 12.29 7.87 27.63
N GLY A 261 11.45 6.93 27.23
CA GLY A 261 9.99 7.06 27.16
C GLY A 261 9.49 7.54 25.79
N ASP A 262 10.37 7.76 24.82
CA ASP A 262 10.01 8.18 23.48
C ASP A 262 9.44 6.98 22.71
N PHE A 263 8.33 7.18 22.01
CA PHE A 263 7.73 6.12 21.20
C PHE A 263 8.44 6.03 19.84
N ILE A 264 9.04 4.89 19.57
CA ILE A 264 9.66 4.53 18.30
C ILE A 264 8.62 3.79 17.47
N LYS A 265 8.20 4.39 16.36
CA LYS A 265 7.17 3.84 15.47
C LYS A 265 7.69 2.57 14.78
N GLY A 266 6.81 1.57 14.70
CA GLY A 266 7.02 0.43 13.82
C GLY A 266 6.59 0.73 12.39
N PRO A 267 7.02 -0.09 11.42
CA PRO A 267 6.73 0.10 10.00
C PRO A 267 5.23 0.11 9.67
N LEU A 268 4.41 -0.70 10.39
CA LEU A 268 2.96 -0.68 10.18
C LEU A 268 2.32 0.60 10.75
N THR A 269 2.82 1.13 11.86
CA THR A 269 2.31 2.39 12.43
C THR A 269 2.56 3.57 11.50
N GLU A 270 3.76 3.67 10.90
CA GLU A 270 4.05 4.69 9.87
C GLU A 270 3.09 4.59 8.69
N MET A 271 2.79 3.36 8.27
CA MET A 271 1.89 3.10 7.16
C MET A 271 0.44 3.48 7.47
N VAL A 272 -0.03 3.16 8.68
CA VAL A 272 -1.38 3.52 9.15
C VAL A 272 -1.54 5.04 9.21
N GLU A 273 -0.55 5.76 9.73
CA GLU A 273 -0.56 7.24 9.75
C GLU A 273 -0.64 7.83 8.33
N ASN A 274 0.12 7.26 7.38
CA ASN A 274 0.07 7.71 5.98
C ASN A 274 -1.30 7.42 5.33
N ALA A 275 -1.85 6.24 5.57
CA ALA A 275 -3.14 5.83 5.05
C ALA A 275 -4.29 6.70 5.61
N LEU A 276 -4.25 7.07 6.90
CA LEU A 276 -5.18 8.01 7.53
C LEU A 276 -5.06 9.43 6.95
N ALA A 277 -3.85 9.87 6.59
CA ALA A 277 -3.64 11.17 5.99
C ALA A 277 -4.10 11.25 4.51
N ASN A 278 -4.23 10.10 3.83
CA ASN A 278 -4.55 10.00 2.42
C ASN A 278 -5.67 8.97 2.16
N PRO A 279 -6.89 9.17 2.70
CA PRO A 279 -7.97 8.17 2.70
C PRO A 279 -8.46 7.79 1.30
N GLN A 280 -8.28 8.67 0.32
CA GLN A 280 -8.71 8.46 -1.07
C GLN A 280 -7.82 7.49 -1.87
N LEU A 281 -6.65 7.12 -1.33
CA LEU A 281 -5.66 6.32 -2.05
C LEU A 281 -5.42 4.99 -1.35
N PRO A 282 -5.29 3.88 -2.09
CA PRO A 282 -5.03 2.58 -1.49
C PRO A 282 -3.59 2.48 -0.96
N HIS A 283 -3.45 1.76 0.16
CA HIS A 283 -2.22 1.60 0.91
C HIS A 283 -1.99 0.13 1.21
N PHE A 284 -0.78 -0.38 0.95
CA PHE A 284 -0.46 -1.80 1.01
C PHE A 284 0.68 -2.08 1.98
N VAL A 285 0.50 -3.12 2.80
CA VAL A 285 1.55 -3.70 3.63
C VAL A 285 1.73 -5.15 3.26
N LEU A 286 2.93 -5.52 2.85
CA LEU A 286 3.32 -6.89 2.56
C LEU A 286 4.17 -7.44 3.71
N LEU A 287 3.62 -8.39 4.47
CA LEU A 287 4.32 -9.17 5.49
C LEU A 287 4.96 -10.39 4.82
N ASP A 288 6.24 -10.27 4.48
CA ASP A 288 6.96 -11.33 3.78
C ASP A 288 7.39 -12.42 4.76
N GLU A 289 7.18 -13.69 4.38
CA GLU A 289 7.41 -14.87 5.23
C GLU A 289 6.64 -14.80 6.56
N MET A 290 5.34 -14.49 6.47
CA MET A 290 4.46 -14.24 7.61
C MET A 290 4.49 -15.36 8.66
N ASN A 291 4.64 -16.61 8.22
CA ASN A 291 4.65 -17.79 9.09
C ASN A 291 6.02 -18.12 9.72
N LEU A 292 7.04 -17.29 9.49
CA LEU A 292 8.37 -17.49 10.07
C LEU A 292 8.37 -17.28 11.60
N ALA A 293 7.47 -16.42 12.08
CA ALA A 293 7.15 -16.25 13.50
C ALA A 293 5.69 -16.63 13.77
N ARG A 294 5.33 -16.79 15.05
CA ARG A 294 3.94 -17.06 15.43
C ARG A 294 3.07 -15.82 15.19
N VAL A 295 2.35 -15.82 14.07
CA VAL A 295 1.48 -14.71 13.63
C VAL A 295 0.55 -14.22 14.72
N GLU A 296 -0.02 -15.13 15.50
CA GLU A 296 -0.92 -14.77 16.60
C GLU A 296 -0.30 -13.95 17.71
N TYR A 297 1.03 -13.88 17.79
CA TYR A 297 1.73 -13.12 18.83
C TYR A 297 2.04 -11.71 18.34
N TYR A 298 2.84 -11.60 17.28
CA TYR A 298 3.26 -10.29 16.78
C TYR A 298 2.15 -9.51 16.07
N PHE A 299 1.14 -10.22 15.54
CA PHE A 299 0.01 -9.63 14.82
C PHE A 299 -1.27 -9.58 15.67
N SER A 300 -1.20 -9.91 16.97
CA SER A 300 -2.34 -10.02 17.88
C SER A 300 -3.20 -8.74 17.94
N ASP A 301 -2.56 -7.59 18.14
CA ASP A 301 -3.24 -6.29 18.26
C ASP A 301 -3.97 -5.93 16.97
N VAL A 302 -3.34 -6.13 15.82
CA VAL A 302 -3.95 -5.90 14.51
C VAL A 302 -5.17 -6.81 14.31
N LEU A 303 -5.02 -8.12 14.59
CA LEU A 303 -6.13 -9.08 14.48
C LEU A 303 -7.30 -8.75 15.41
N SER A 304 -7.04 -8.13 16.56
CA SER A 304 -8.06 -7.68 17.51
C SER A 304 -8.79 -6.44 16.98
N VAL A 305 -8.05 -5.44 16.52
CA VAL A 305 -8.58 -4.17 16.02
C VAL A 305 -9.38 -4.38 14.72
N MET A 306 -8.99 -5.34 13.88
CA MET A 306 -9.76 -5.74 12.71
C MET A 306 -11.18 -6.25 13.03
N GLU A 307 -11.47 -6.65 14.27
CA GLU A 307 -12.82 -7.09 14.67
C GLU A 307 -13.73 -5.94 15.08
N SER A 308 -13.15 -4.80 15.45
CA SER A 308 -13.90 -3.60 15.82
C SER A 308 -14.14 -2.66 14.64
N ARG A 309 -13.77 -3.08 13.43
CA ARG A 309 -13.97 -2.31 12.19
C ARG A 309 -15.46 -1.98 12.01
N LYS A 310 -15.74 -0.70 11.80
CA LYS A 310 -17.09 -0.15 11.63
C LYS A 310 -17.04 1.05 10.68
N LYS A 311 -18.21 1.54 10.26
CA LYS A 311 -18.36 2.85 9.65
C LYS A 311 -18.70 3.88 10.73
N ASP A 312 -18.10 5.06 10.66
CA ASP A 312 -18.47 6.19 11.51
C ASP A 312 -19.74 6.89 10.99
N GLU A 313 -20.12 8.01 11.61
CA GLU A 313 -21.31 8.79 11.23
C GLU A 313 -21.21 9.39 9.82
N GLU A 314 -19.99 9.57 9.31
CA GLU A 314 -19.69 10.10 7.98
C GLU A 314 -19.61 8.99 6.92
N GLY A 315 -19.71 7.72 7.34
CA GLY A 315 -19.65 6.56 6.46
C GLY A 315 -18.23 6.07 6.18
N ASN A 316 -17.21 6.64 6.83
CA ASN A 316 -15.82 6.26 6.68
C ASN A 316 -15.50 5.03 7.55
N PHE A 317 -14.62 4.17 7.06
CA PHE A 317 -14.15 3.03 7.85
C PHE A 317 -13.20 3.45 8.97
N THR A 318 -13.49 2.96 10.18
CA THR A 318 -12.67 3.17 11.37
C THR A 318 -12.69 1.91 12.24
N SER A 319 -11.92 1.90 13.32
CA SER A 319 -11.81 0.80 14.28
C SER A 319 -11.58 1.32 15.69
N SER A 320 -11.42 0.42 16.66
CA SER A 320 -10.76 0.76 17.92
C SER A 320 -9.33 1.25 17.66
N PRO A 321 -8.73 2.07 18.55
CA PRO A 321 -7.37 2.53 18.36
C PRO A 321 -6.39 1.35 18.36
N LEU A 322 -5.45 1.35 17.41
CA LEU A 322 -4.43 0.33 17.23
C LEU A 322 -3.39 0.38 18.35
N LEU A 323 -3.03 1.58 18.79
CA LEU A 323 -2.09 1.83 19.87
C LEU A 323 -2.59 2.97 20.78
N PRO A 324 -3.59 2.71 21.65
CA PRO A 324 -4.15 3.74 22.53
C PRO A 324 -3.10 4.46 23.38
N GLN A 325 -2.04 3.75 23.78
CA GLN A 325 -0.92 4.26 24.58
C GLN A 325 0.01 5.23 23.84
N TYR A 326 -0.09 5.28 22.51
CA TYR A 326 0.70 6.16 21.65
C TYR A 326 -0.19 7.26 21.06
N ASN A 327 -1.29 6.87 20.42
CA ASN A 327 -2.24 7.78 19.79
C ASN A 327 -3.64 7.15 19.76
N GLU A 328 -4.60 7.78 20.45
CA GLU A 328 -5.99 7.32 20.49
C GLU A 328 -6.72 7.46 19.15
N ASP A 329 -6.23 8.31 18.25
CA ASP A 329 -6.81 8.51 16.92
C ASP A 329 -6.22 7.55 15.86
N LEU A 330 -5.23 6.74 16.22
CA LEU A 330 -4.59 5.80 15.31
C LEU A 330 -5.47 4.56 15.11
N THR A 331 -6.49 4.65 14.27
CA THR A 331 -7.38 3.54 13.89
C THR A 331 -6.93 2.88 12.59
N LEU A 332 -7.44 1.68 12.28
CA LEU A 332 -7.21 1.02 10.99
C LEU A 332 -8.13 1.64 9.93
N PRO A 333 -7.58 2.32 8.91
CA PRO A 333 -8.39 3.02 7.91
C PRO A 333 -8.93 2.07 6.84
N GLY A 334 -9.93 2.54 6.09
CA GLY A 334 -10.60 1.77 5.04
C GLY A 334 -9.75 1.40 3.83
N ASN A 335 -8.66 2.15 3.62
CA ASN A 335 -7.78 2.08 2.48
C ASN A 335 -6.47 1.32 2.74
N LEU A 336 -6.32 0.66 3.90
CA LEU A 336 -5.14 -0.13 4.24
C LEU A 336 -5.40 -1.62 4.00
N TYR A 337 -4.62 -2.22 3.10
CA TYR A 337 -4.65 -3.64 2.75
C TYR A 337 -3.38 -4.34 3.26
N ILE A 338 -3.56 -5.38 4.07
CA ILE A 338 -2.45 -6.16 4.60
C ILE A 338 -2.40 -7.51 3.88
N ILE A 339 -1.24 -7.89 3.37
CA ILE A 339 -1.04 -9.16 2.67
C ILE A 339 0.14 -9.87 3.30
N GLY A 340 -0.01 -11.15 3.67
CA GLY A 340 1.08 -11.99 4.14
C GLY A 340 1.50 -13.00 3.07
N THR A 341 2.80 -13.23 2.87
CA THR A 341 3.28 -14.36 2.03
C THR A 341 3.74 -15.51 2.91
N VAL A 342 3.55 -16.73 2.42
CA VAL A 342 3.82 -17.97 3.16
C VAL A 342 4.50 -18.96 2.22
N ASN A 343 5.64 -19.51 2.66
CA ASN A 343 6.29 -20.62 1.99
C ASN A 343 5.76 -21.94 2.57
N MET A 344 5.16 -22.77 1.71
CA MET A 344 4.56 -24.06 2.10
C MET A 344 5.61 -25.12 2.44
N ASP A 345 6.74 -25.09 1.74
CA ASP A 345 7.78 -26.13 1.78
C ASP A 345 8.54 -26.18 3.12
N GLU A 346 8.55 -25.07 3.86
CA GLU A 346 9.34 -24.91 5.08
C GLU A 346 8.49 -24.67 6.34
N THR A 347 7.14 -24.71 6.23
CA THR A 347 6.19 -24.18 7.23
C THR A 347 6.59 -24.42 8.69
N THR A 348 7.14 -23.38 9.33
CA THR A 348 7.67 -23.40 10.70
C THR A 348 6.55 -23.40 11.75
N HIS A 349 5.47 -22.64 11.48
CA HIS A 349 4.32 -22.52 12.36
C HIS A 349 2.99 -22.55 11.58
N PRO A 350 2.06 -23.47 11.90
CA PRO A 350 0.75 -23.50 11.27
C PRO A 350 -0.10 -22.30 11.71
N PHE A 351 -0.96 -21.81 10.81
CA PHE A 351 -1.93 -20.78 11.14
C PHE A 351 -3.04 -21.31 12.04
N SER A 352 -3.43 -20.52 13.04
CA SER A 352 -4.62 -20.84 13.82
C SER A 352 -5.89 -20.47 13.09
N LYS A 353 -7.00 -21.10 13.52
CA LYS A 353 -8.34 -20.73 13.07
C LYS A 353 -8.63 -19.23 13.27
N LYS A 354 -8.07 -18.61 14.32
CA LYS A 354 -8.22 -17.17 14.60
C LYS A 354 -7.66 -16.31 13.46
N VAL A 355 -6.49 -16.67 12.92
CA VAL A 355 -5.88 -15.96 11.78
C VAL A 355 -6.65 -16.25 10.50
N LEU A 356 -6.97 -17.52 10.23
CA LEU A 356 -7.69 -17.94 9.02
C LEU A 356 -9.11 -17.38 8.93
N ASP A 357 -9.77 -17.15 10.06
CA ASP A 357 -11.08 -16.46 10.13
C ASP A 357 -11.01 -15.00 9.70
N ARG A 358 -9.81 -14.39 9.67
CA ARG A 358 -9.61 -12.97 9.41
C ARG A 358 -8.99 -12.70 8.04
N ALA A 359 -8.46 -13.72 7.37
CA ALA A 359 -7.75 -13.61 6.09
C ALA A 359 -8.44 -14.38 4.96
N ASN A 360 -8.30 -13.90 3.73
CA ASN A 360 -8.49 -14.71 2.52
C ASN A 360 -7.20 -15.48 2.21
N THR A 361 -7.25 -16.80 2.08
CA THR A 361 -6.05 -17.62 1.81
C THR A 361 -5.97 -18.00 0.34
N ILE A 362 -5.05 -17.41 -0.42
CA ILE A 362 -4.91 -17.64 -1.86
C ILE A 362 -3.66 -18.48 -2.13
N GLU A 363 -3.80 -19.55 -2.91
CA GLU A 363 -2.67 -20.38 -3.35
C GLU A 363 -2.24 -19.98 -4.77
N PHE A 364 -0.96 -19.67 -4.96
CA PHE A 364 -0.34 -19.50 -6.29
C PHE A 364 0.66 -20.64 -6.51
N ASN A 365 0.16 -21.72 -7.10
CA ASN A 365 0.94 -22.94 -7.35
C ASN A 365 1.23 -23.19 -8.84
N GLU A 366 0.56 -22.48 -9.75
CA GLU A 366 0.78 -22.63 -11.19
C GLU A 366 2.03 -21.88 -11.61
N ILE A 367 3.08 -22.64 -11.99
CA ILE A 367 4.31 -22.10 -12.58
C ILE A 367 4.32 -22.46 -14.06
N ASP A 368 4.04 -21.50 -14.93
CA ASP A 368 4.25 -21.66 -16.36
C ASP A 368 5.64 -21.17 -16.77
N LEU A 369 6.60 -22.10 -16.81
CA LEU A 369 7.98 -21.83 -17.24
C LEU A 369 8.13 -21.64 -18.76
N LEU A 370 7.09 -21.93 -19.54
CA LEU A 370 7.13 -21.91 -21.00
C LEU A 370 6.52 -20.64 -21.60
N ASN A 371 6.13 -19.69 -20.76
CA ASN A 371 5.50 -18.47 -21.22
C ASN A 371 6.48 -17.41 -21.74
N PHE A 372 7.20 -17.75 -22.81
CA PHE A 372 8.13 -16.85 -23.50
C PHE A 372 7.41 -15.72 -24.24
N ASP A 373 6.12 -15.89 -24.54
CA ASP A 373 5.32 -14.90 -25.27
C ASP A 373 5.20 -13.59 -24.48
N SER A 374 5.11 -13.67 -23.14
CA SER A 374 5.15 -12.50 -22.25
C SER A 374 6.44 -11.68 -22.35
N MET A 375 7.57 -12.31 -22.73
CA MET A 375 8.86 -11.63 -22.88
C MET A 375 8.99 -10.89 -24.22
N MET A 376 8.10 -11.15 -25.19
CA MET A 376 8.14 -10.60 -26.54
C MET A 376 7.21 -9.37 -26.72
N VAL A 377 6.39 -9.00 -25.72
CA VAL A 377 5.34 -7.95 -25.83
C VAL A 377 5.87 -6.50 -25.67
N ASN A 378 7.18 -6.31 -25.54
CA ASN A 378 7.79 -4.99 -25.22
C ASN A 378 7.89 -4.01 -26.41
N GLU A 379 6.80 -3.72 -27.13
CA GLU A 379 6.78 -2.66 -28.16
C GLU A 379 5.65 -1.61 -28.05
N SER A 380 4.75 -1.66 -27.07
CA SER A 380 3.71 -0.63 -26.88
C SER A 380 3.85 0.12 -25.55
N GLY A 381 4.45 1.31 -25.58
CA GLY A 381 4.87 2.12 -24.42
C GLY A 381 3.79 2.74 -23.50
N GLU A 382 2.55 2.23 -23.50
CA GLU A 382 1.47 2.72 -22.61
C GLU A 382 1.14 1.76 -21.44
N SER A 383 1.34 0.45 -21.58
CA SER A 383 0.96 -0.55 -20.57
C SER A 383 1.94 -0.70 -19.39
N ASP A 384 3.02 0.08 -19.37
CA ASP A 384 4.09 0.01 -18.37
C ASP A 384 3.97 1.05 -17.23
N LYS A 385 3.00 1.95 -17.34
CA LYS A 385 2.80 3.05 -16.39
C LYS A 385 1.74 2.67 -15.36
N PRO A 386 2.03 2.86 -14.05
CA PRO A 386 1.00 2.82 -13.01
C PRO A 386 -0.18 3.73 -13.30
N LEU A 387 -1.38 3.25 -13.04
CA LEU A 387 -2.56 4.10 -12.85
C LEU A 387 -2.53 4.71 -11.45
N THR A 388 -3.22 5.81 -11.23
CA THR A 388 -3.51 6.33 -9.88
C THR A 388 -5.00 6.22 -9.64
N VAL A 389 -5.44 5.23 -8.87
CA VAL A 389 -6.89 4.96 -8.67
C VAL A 389 -7.37 5.37 -7.28
N SER A 390 -8.66 5.65 -7.17
CA SER A 390 -9.33 5.82 -5.88
C SER A 390 -9.32 4.52 -5.08
N ASN A 391 -9.31 4.62 -3.75
CA ASN A 391 -9.55 3.47 -2.87
C ASN A 391 -10.93 2.83 -3.11
N ASP A 392 -11.90 3.56 -3.66
CA ASP A 392 -13.27 3.05 -3.95
C ASP A 392 -13.28 1.77 -4.79
N VAL A 393 -12.26 1.59 -5.63
CA VAL A 393 -12.04 0.39 -6.45
C VAL A 393 -11.91 -0.86 -5.58
N LEU A 394 -11.19 -0.76 -4.46
CA LEU A 394 -10.89 -1.88 -3.57
C LEU A 394 -11.70 -1.82 -2.26
N GLU A 395 -12.38 -0.72 -1.96
CA GLU A 395 -13.08 -0.60 -0.70
C GLU A 395 -14.31 -1.51 -0.64
N SER A 396 -14.45 -2.24 0.47
CA SER A 396 -15.67 -3.02 0.72
C SER A 396 -16.87 -2.10 0.91
N THR A 397 -17.97 -2.38 0.23
CA THR A 397 -19.25 -1.69 0.47
C THR A 397 -19.85 -2.08 1.84
N TYR A 398 -19.58 -3.31 2.32
CA TYR A 398 -20.32 -3.95 3.41
C TYR A 398 -19.46 -4.21 4.66
N ILE A 399 -20.07 -4.01 5.83
CA ILE A 399 -19.51 -4.45 7.13
C ILE A 399 -20.36 -5.56 7.73
N HIS A 400 -21.68 -5.40 7.71
CA HIS A 400 -22.60 -6.36 8.28
C HIS A 400 -23.41 -7.04 7.17
N LEU A 401 -23.69 -8.34 7.35
CA LEU A 401 -24.49 -9.08 6.37
C LEU A 401 -25.85 -8.43 6.10
N LYS A 402 -26.46 -7.80 7.12
CA LYS A 402 -27.74 -7.10 6.98
C LYS A 402 -27.71 -6.02 5.90
N ASP A 403 -26.56 -5.38 5.67
CA ASP A 403 -26.41 -4.30 4.71
C ASP A 403 -26.42 -4.88 3.30
N ALA A 404 -25.66 -5.96 3.07
CA ALA A 404 -25.67 -6.72 1.82
C ALA A 404 -27.00 -7.44 1.56
N PHE A 405 -27.70 -7.85 2.62
CA PHE A 405 -28.98 -8.56 2.51
C PHE A 405 -30.09 -7.71 1.92
N GLN A 406 -30.04 -6.39 2.08
CA GLN A 406 -31.02 -5.47 1.49
C GLN A 406 -30.94 -5.45 -0.04
N THR A 407 -29.75 -5.61 -0.61
CA THR A 407 -29.49 -5.52 -2.05
C THR A 407 -29.32 -6.90 -2.71
N HIS A 408 -28.89 -7.91 -1.96
CA HIS A 408 -28.48 -9.22 -2.49
C HIS A 408 -29.13 -10.42 -1.76
N GLU A 409 -30.36 -10.30 -1.26
CA GLU A 409 -31.04 -11.36 -0.47
C GLU A 409 -30.97 -12.75 -1.13
N ALA A 410 -31.37 -12.87 -2.40
CA ALA A 410 -31.43 -14.17 -3.09
C ALA A 410 -30.05 -14.83 -3.19
N LEU A 411 -29.02 -14.05 -3.50
CA LEU A 411 -27.63 -14.49 -3.57
C LEU A 411 -27.16 -15.01 -2.21
N ILE A 412 -27.40 -14.23 -1.14
CA ILE A 412 -26.94 -14.57 0.21
C ILE A 412 -27.63 -15.84 0.73
N ARG A 413 -28.92 -16.03 0.42
CA ARG A 413 -29.63 -17.28 0.76
C ARG A 413 -28.99 -18.48 0.06
N LYS A 414 -28.74 -18.38 -1.25
CA LYS A 414 -28.07 -19.43 -2.04
C LYS A 414 -26.68 -19.75 -1.49
N VAL A 415 -25.85 -18.74 -1.23
CA VAL A 415 -24.51 -18.90 -0.63
C VAL A 415 -24.60 -19.59 0.73
N SER A 416 -25.54 -19.16 1.58
CA SER A 416 -25.72 -19.75 2.92
C SER A 416 -26.15 -21.21 2.86
N GLU A 417 -26.98 -21.59 1.89
CA GLU A 417 -27.38 -22.99 1.66
C GLU A 417 -26.19 -23.86 1.28
N ILE A 418 -25.35 -23.41 0.34
CA ILE A 418 -24.14 -24.12 -0.08
C ILE A 418 -23.19 -24.30 1.12
N ILE A 419 -22.90 -23.22 1.86
CA ILE A 419 -22.04 -23.28 3.05
C ILE A 419 -22.61 -24.23 4.10
N ASN A 420 -23.92 -24.22 4.32
CA ASN A 420 -24.57 -25.10 5.29
C ASN A 420 -24.44 -26.58 4.88
N THR A 421 -24.54 -26.90 3.59
CA THR A 421 -24.33 -28.26 3.10
C THR A 421 -22.90 -28.71 3.32
N ILE A 422 -21.90 -27.89 2.98
CA ILE A 422 -20.49 -28.18 3.22
C ILE A 422 -20.21 -28.33 4.74
N ASN A 423 -20.78 -27.46 5.57
CA ASN A 423 -20.59 -27.48 7.03
C ASN A 423 -21.01 -28.79 7.69
N LYS A 424 -22.06 -29.45 7.18
CA LYS A 424 -22.48 -30.78 7.70
C LYS A 424 -21.39 -31.81 7.53
N GLN A 425 -20.63 -31.76 6.44
CA GLN A 425 -19.52 -32.68 6.19
C GLN A 425 -18.31 -32.39 7.08
N LEU A 426 -18.14 -31.15 7.54
CA LEU A 426 -17.02 -30.72 8.39
C LEU A 426 -17.21 -30.98 9.89
N GLU A 427 -18.42 -31.36 10.31
CA GLU A 427 -18.78 -31.61 11.72
C GLU A 427 -17.95 -32.71 12.40
N PRO A 428 -17.67 -33.86 11.77
CA PRO A 428 -16.88 -34.93 12.39
C PRO A 428 -15.47 -34.53 12.83
N ILE A 429 -14.91 -33.48 12.21
CA ILE A 429 -13.55 -32.98 12.48
C ILE A 429 -13.55 -31.62 13.19
N TYR A 430 -14.71 -31.12 13.61
CA TYR A 430 -14.87 -29.80 14.24
C TYR A 430 -14.24 -28.66 13.40
N ALA A 431 -14.37 -28.75 12.08
CA ALA A 431 -13.85 -27.76 11.13
C ALA A 431 -14.96 -26.88 10.52
N GLN A 432 -16.18 -26.90 11.09
CA GLN A 432 -17.28 -26.08 10.60
C GLN A 432 -16.92 -24.58 10.60
N VAL A 433 -17.50 -23.86 9.65
CA VAL A 433 -17.35 -22.42 9.53
C VAL A 433 -18.51 -21.69 10.20
N GLY A 434 -18.20 -20.60 10.89
CA GLY A 434 -19.19 -19.76 11.57
C GLY A 434 -19.77 -18.64 10.70
N TYR A 435 -20.58 -17.79 11.32
CA TYR A 435 -21.24 -16.66 10.65
C TYR A 435 -20.26 -15.72 9.94
N ARG A 436 -19.08 -15.48 10.53
CA ARG A 436 -18.07 -14.60 9.93
C ARG A 436 -17.64 -15.05 8.54
N VAL A 437 -17.38 -16.35 8.38
CA VAL A 437 -16.98 -16.91 7.08
C VAL A 437 -18.13 -16.82 6.09
N ARG A 438 -19.35 -17.15 6.51
CA ARG A 438 -20.55 -16.99 5.67
C ARG A 438 -20.69 -15.55 5.18
N ASP A 439 -20.53 -14.58 6.08
CA ASP A 439 -20.67 -13.17 5.75
C ASP A 439 -19.59 -12.73 4.76
N GLU A 440 -18.32 -13.15 4.97
CA GLU A 440 -17.21 -12.83 4.06
C GLU A 440 -17.38 -13.46 2.68
N VAL A 441 -17.83 -14.72 2.58
CA VAL A 441 -18.15 -15.36 1.29
C VAL A 441 -19.32 -14.64 0.61
N SER A 442 -20.32 -14.21 1.40
CA SER A 442 -21.45 -13.44 0.86
C SER A 442 -21.02 -12.09 0.29
N PHE A 443 -20.11 -11.39 0.96
CA PHE A 443 -19.54 -10.12 0.48
C PHE A 443 -18.73 -10.32 -0.80
N TYR A 444 -17.92 -11.38 -0.88
CA TYR A 444 -17.18 -11.73 -2.09
C TYR A 444 -18.11 -11.93 -3.29
N MET A 445 -19.16 -12.74 -3.11
CA MET A 445 -20.12 -13.02 -4.16
C MET A 445 -20.90 -11.77 -4.59
N ALA A 446 -21.27 -10.90 -3.63
CA ALA A 446 -21.91 -9.62 -3.91
C ALA A 446 -20.98 -8.69 -4.68
N HIS A 447 -19.71 -8.54 -4.28
CA HIS A 447 -18.73 -7.72 -4.99
C HIS A 447 -18.41 -8.25 -6.38
N ASN A 448 -18.40 -9.57 -6.59
CA ASN A 448 -18.29 -10.15 -7.92
C ASN A 448 -19.46 -9.73 -8.82
N THR A 449 -20.68 -9.70 -8.26
CA THR A 449 -21.90 -9.28 -8.98
C THR A 449 -21.84 -7.79 -9.33
N GLU A 450 -21.48 -6.94 -8.36
CA GLU A 450 -21.32 -5.49 -8.53
C GLU A 450 -20.21 -5.12 -9.52
N ALA A 451 -19.13 -5.92 -9.57
CA ALA A 451 -18.02 -5.71 -10.49
C ALA A 451 -18.31 -6.17 -11.93
N GLY A 452 -19.56 -6.57 -12.24
CA GLY A 452 -19.96 -7.00 -13.57
C GLY A 452 -19.68 -8.47 -13.86
N MET A 453 -19.66 -9.32 -12.81
CA MET A 453 -19.40 -10.76 -12.91
C MET A 453 -18.02 -11.06 -13.50
N LEU A 454 -16.98 -10.52 -12.85
CA LEU A 454 -15.58 -10.75 -13.24
C LEU A 454 -15.27 -12.25 -13.35
N LEU A 455 -15.84 -13.03 -12.43
CA LEU A 455 -15.88 -14.49 -12.42
C LEU A 455 -17.33 -14.97 -12.54
N THR A 456 -17.54 -16.16 -13.11
CA THR A 456 -18.86 -16.81 -13.04
C THR A 456 -19.23 -17.11 -11.58
N GLU A 457 -20.52 -17.29 -11.28
CA GLU A 457 -20.95 -17.60 -9.89
C GLU A 457 -20.28 -18.88 -9.36
N THR A 458 -20.11 -19.89 -10.22
CA THR A 458 -19.49 -21.15 -9.83
C THR A 458 -17.99 -20.98 -9.57
N GLU A 459 -17.26 -20.28 -10.43
CA GLU A 459 -15.83 -19.99 -10.23
C GLU A 459 -15.60 -19.15 -8.97
N ALA A 460 -16.40 -18.10 -8.77
CA ALA A 460 -16.31 -17.25 -7.59
C ALA A 460 -16.57 -18.04 -6.30
N MET A 461 -17.55 -18.94 -6.31
CA MET A 461 -17.85 -19.79 -5.16
C MET A 461 -16.76 -20.85 -4.93
N ASP A 462 -16.20 -21.41 -6.00
CA ASP A 462 -15.07 -22.35 -5.94
C ASP A 462 -13.87 -21.70 -5.23
N PHE A 463 -13.50 -20.49 -5.65
CA PHE A 463 -12.46 -19.70 -4.97
C PHE A 463 -12.80 -19.43 -3.51
N CYS A 464 -14.04 -19.11 -3.16
CA CYS A 464 -14.44 -18.90 -1.77
C CYS A 464 -14.26 -20.16 -0.91
N ILE A 465 -14.65 -21.33 -1.43
CA ILE A 465 -14.51 -22.61 -0.74
C ILE A 465 -13.01 -22.90 -0.50
N MET A 466 -12.20 -22.75 -1.55
CA MET A 466 -10.75 -22.94 -1.49
C MET A 466 -10.06 -22.00 -0.49
N GLN A 467 -10.51 -20.74 -0.40
CA GLN A 467 -9.84 -19.72 0.44
C GLN A 467 -10.30 -19.70 1.90
N LYS A 468 -11.54 -20.12 2.19
CA LYS A 468 -12.16 -19.94 3.52
C LYS A 468 -12.50 -21.22 4.25
N ILE A 469 -12.75 -22.30 3.51
CA ILE A 469 -13.24 -23.55 4.07
C ILE A 469 -12.12 -24.58 4.12
N LEU A 470 -11.53 -24.92 2.97
CA LEU A 470 -10.51 -25.96 2.87
C LEU A 470 -9.26 -25.72 3.74
N PRO A 471 -8.77 -24.48 3.98
CA PRO A 471 -7.58 -24.23 4.79
C PRO A 471 -7.67 -24.70 6.24
N ARG A 472 -8.89 -25.01 6.72
CA ARG A 472 -9.18 -25.50 8.08
C ARG A 472 -9.06 -27.01 8.19
N ILE A 473 -9.02 -27.72 7.07
CA ILE A 473 -9.04 -29.17 7.03
C ILE A 473 -7.61 -29.66 7.22
N GLY A 474 -7.42 -30.44 8.27
CA GLY A 474 -6.16 -31.12 8.53
C GLY A 474 -6.27 -32.07 9.73
N GLY A 475 -5.45 -33.11 9.72
CA GLY A 475 -5.49 -34.15 10.73
C GLY A 475 -5.02 -35.50 10.21
N THR A 476 -5.14 -36.50 11.09
CA THR A 476 -4.76 -37.89 10.81
C THR A 476 -5.78 -38.59 9.92
N GLN A 477 -5.29 -39.56 9.13
CA GLN A 477 -6.08 -40.29 8.13
C GLN A 477 -7.43 -40.80 8.63
N ASN A 478 -7.48 -41.49 9.77
CA ASN A 478 -8.71 -42.10 10.30
C ASN A 478 -9.86 -41.12 10.53
N ILE A 479 -9.53 -39.84 10.73
CA ILE A 479 -10.49 -38.78 11.06
C ILE A 479 -10.84 -37.97 9.81
N VAL A 480 -9.83 -37.64 8.99
CA VAL A 480 -9.99 -36.68 7.89
C VAL A 480 -10.37 -37.35 6.56
N GLN A 481 -9.91 -38.58 6.29
CA GLN A 481 -10.16 -39.23 5.01
C GLN A 481 -11.66 -39.38 4.69
N PRO A 482 -12.54 -39.85 5.62
CA PRO A 482 -13.97 -39.97 5.32
C PRO A 482 -14.61 -38.63 4.98
N VAL A 483 -14.20 -37.55 5.66
CA VAL A 483 -14.69 -36.20 5.39
C VAL A 483 -14.26 -35.71 4.01
N LEU A 484 -13.01 -35.96 3.63
CA LEU A 484 -12.52 -35.60 2.30
C LEU A 484 -13.24 -36.37 1.17
N GLU A 485 -13.59 -37.64 1.38
CA GLU A 485 -14.35 -38.45 0.41
C GLU A 485 -15.78 -37.90 0.21
N GLU A 486 -16.47 -37.51 1.29
CA GLU A 486 -17.77 -36.84 1.22
C GLU A 486 -17.67 -35.46 0.55
N LEU A 487 -16.64 -34.67 0.91
CA LEU A 487 -16.40 -33.36 0.29
C LEU A 487 -16.08 -33.47 -1.20
N GLN A 488 -15.32 -34.46 -1.64
CA GLN A 488 -15.04 -34.67 -3.06
C GLN A 488 -16.33 -34.83 -3.87
N SER A 489 -17.32 -35.52 -3.29
CA SER A 489 -18.62 -35.77 -3.90
C SER A 489 -19.48 -34.50 -3.92
N GLU A 490 -19.50 -33.76 -2.81
CA GLU A 490 -20.24 -32.50 -2.67
C GLU A 490 -19.66 -31.39 -3.58
N LEU A 491 -18.35 -31.36 -3.77
CA LEU A 491 -17.64 -30.32 -4.50
C LEU A 491 -17.51 -30.59 -6.01
N LYS A 492 -18.29 -31.52 -6.57
CA LYS A 492 -18.22 -31.91 -8.00
C LYS A 492 -18.39 -30.75 -8.98
N GLU A 493 -19.09 -29.69 -8.59
CA GLU A 493 -19.35 -28.49 -9.40
C GLU A 493 -18.24 -27.43 -9.27
N TYR A 494 -17.28 -27.65 -8.36
CA TYR A 494 -16.21 -26.70 -8.01
C TYR A 494 -14.84 -27.35 -8.31
N PRO A 495 -14.36 -27.26 -9.57
CA PRO A 495 -13.21 -28.03 -10.04
C PRO A 495 -11.91 -27.76 -9.26
N LYS A 496 -11.62 -26.52 -8.85
CA LYS A 496 -10.39 -26.18 -8.11
C LYS A 496 -10.43 -26.77 -6.70
N SER A 497 -11.53 -26.57 -5.99
CA SER A 497 -11.74 -27.12 -4.65
C SER A 497 -11.75 -28.65 -4.66
N LYS A 498 -12.37 -29.27 -5.66
CA LYS A 498 -12.36 -30.72 -5.85
C LYS A 498 -10.94 -31.24 -6.09
N ALA A 499 -10.18 -30.62 -6.99
CA ALA A 499 -8.80 -31.01 -7.28
C ALA A 499 -7.92 -30.91 -6.03
N LYS A 500 -8.09 -29.87 -5.21
CA LYS A 500 -7.39 -29.75 -3.93
C LYS A 500 -7.76 -30.85 -2.94
N VAL A 501 -9.05 -31.19 -2.83
CA VAL A 501 -9.51 -32.32 -1.99
C VAL A 501 -8.93 -33.65 -2.49
N GLU A 502 -8.83 -33.85 -3.81
CA GLU A 502 -8.19 -35.03 -4.41
C GLU A 502 -6.71 -35.12 -4.05
N GLN A 503 -5.95 -34.02 -4.16
CA GLN A 503 -4.55 -33.94 -3.70
C GLN A 503 -4.43 -34.27 -2.20
N MET A 504 -5.33 -33.74 -1.37
CA MET A 504 -5.36 -34.05 0.06
C MET A 504 -5.65 -35.53 0.34
N LEU A 505 -6.55 -36.16 -0.43
CA LEU A 505 -6.86 -37.58 -0.33
C LEU A 505 -5.68 -38.47 -0.74
N GLU A 506 -4.92 -38.06 -1.75
CA GLU A 506 -3.69 -38.77 -2.14
C GLU A 506 -2.64 -38.65 -1.04
N ARG A 507 -2.40 -37.43 -0.54
CA ARG A 507 -1.42 -37.15 0.50
C ARG A 507 -1.71 -37.91 1.80
N VAL A 508 -2.96 -37.92 2.24
CA VAL A 508 -3.34 -38.58 3.50
C VAL A 508 -3.14 -40.10 3.45
N LYS A 509 -3.28 -40.72 2.27
CA LYS A 509 -3.04 -42.16 2.07
C LYS A 509 -1.55 -42.51 2.10
N ILE A 510 -0.69 -41.59 1.69
CA ILE A 510 0.76 -41.78 1.66
C ILE A 510 1.37 -41.50 3.04
N ASP A 511 1.02 -40.36 3.65
CA ASP A 511 1.70 -39.84 4.85
C ASP A 511 0.96 -40.21 6.16
N GLY A 512 -0.29 -40.68 6.09
CA GLY A 512 -1.14 -40.91 7.27
C GLY A 512 -1.64 -39.63 7.95
N PHE A 513 -1.24 -38.46 7.45
CA PHE A 513 -1.64 -37.13 7.90
C PHE A 513 -1.73 -36.19 6.70
N VAL A 514 -2.68 -35.26 6.73
CA VAL A 514 -2.80 -34.21 5.71
C VAL A 514 -3.25 -32.90 6.34
N SER A 515 -2.91 -31.81 5.68
CA SER A 515 -3.43 -30.47 5.90
C SER A 515 -3.57 -29.79 4.55
N PHE A 516 -4.37 -28.74 4.47
CA PHE A 516 -4.44 -27.92 3.26
C PHE A 516 -3.06 -27.43 2.78
N TRP A 517 -2.16 -27.15 3.71
CA TRP A 517 -0.88 -26.48 3.46
C TRP A 517 0.25 -27.41 3.00
N ASN A 518 0.09 -28.72 3.18
CA ASN A 518 1.10 -29.72 2.82
C ASN A 518 0.60 -30.70 1.73
N ALA A 519 -0.55 -30.40 1.13
CA ALA A 519 -1.24 -31.23 0.15
C ALA A 519 -1.07 -30.71 -1.27
#